data_AF-A0A0D1C3M3-F1
#
_entry.id   AF-A0A0D1C3M3-F1
#
_cell.length_a   1.000
_cell.length_b   1.000
_cell.length_c   1.000
_cell.angle_alpha   90.00
_cell.angle_beta   90.00
_cell.angle_gamma   90.00
#
_symmetry.space_group_name_H-M   'P 1'
#
loop_
_entity.id
_entity.type
_entity.pdbx_description
1 polymer ?
#
loop_
_entity_poly.entity_id
_entity_poly.type
_entity_poly.pdbx_seq_one_letter_code
_entity_poly.pdbx_strand_id
1 'polypeptide(L)'
;MTETASPAAFRSEHDLLGDRDVPAAAYWGVHTLRAVENFPITGQPLSTNMYLVRGLAAVKLAAARTNHELGLLDAERAHAIEAACTDVMNGKLNDQFVVDVIQGGAGTSSNMNANEVIANRALEILGHPKGHYTRLHPNDHVNLSQSTNDVYPTAVKLGTIFAARELLAALAELQDAFAAKAVEFRTVVKMGRTQLQDAAPMTLGQEFGSYAVTIGEDRLRLAEADLLIHEINLGATAIGTGLNAPAGYTEAACRHLAEITGLPLVTAPDLIEATQDVGAFVHLSGVLKRVAVKLSKICNDLRLLSSGPRAGLGE
;
A
#
# COMPACT_ATOMS: atom_id res chain seq x y z
N MET A 1 39.85 -18.43 -9.15
CA MET A 1 39.08 -18.62 -10.39
C MET A 1 37.92 -17.66 -10.32
N THR A 2 38.03 -16.52 -11.00
CA THR A 2 36.97 -15.53 -11.11
C THR A 2 35.94 -16.06 -12.10
N GLU A 3 34.76 -16.45 -11.62
CA GLU A 3 33.60 -16.70 -12.47
C GLU A 3 33.30 -15.43 -13.25
N THR A 4 33.63 -15.44 -14.53
CA THR A 4 33.14 -14.46 -15.50
C THR A 4 31.64 -14.71 -15.64
N ALA A 5 30.83 -13.86 -15.02
CA ALA A 5 29.39 -13.81 -15.26
C ALA A 5 29.15 -13.78 -16.79
N SER A 6 28.38 -14.74 -17.31
CA SER A 6 27.93 -14.68 -18.70
C SER A 6 27.23 -13.34 -18.95
N PRO A 7 27.43 -12.70 -20.11
CA PRO A 7 26.74 -11.46 -20.43
C PRO A 7 25.24 -11.69 -20.29
N ALA A 8 24.57 -10.86 -19.49
CA ALA A 8 23.13 -10.96 -19.29
C ALA A 8 22.44 -10.93 -20.67
N ALA A 9 21.63 -11.94 -20.97
CA ALA A 9 20.84 -11.93 -22.20
C ALA A 9 19.84 -10.77 -22.12
N PHE A 10 19.62 -10.07 -23.23
CA PHE A 10 18.65 -8.97 -23.35
C PHE A 10 17.56 -9.32 -24.37
N ARG A 11 16.39 -8.72 -24.21
CA ARG A 11 15.32 -8.67 -25.22
C ARG A 11 15.07 -7.20 -25.59
N SER A 12 14.84 -6.94 -26.87
CA SER A 12 14.47 -5.60 -27.32
C SER A 12 12.98 -5.37 -27.12
N GLU A 13 12.61 -4.25 -26.52
CA GLU A 13 11.23 -3.78 -26.38
C GLU A 13 11.08 -2.36 -26.92
N HIS A 14 9.87 -2.03 -27.36
CA HIS A 14 9.54 -0.77 -28.02
C HIS A 14 8.38 -0.08 -27.30
N ASP A 15 8.51 1.23 -27.07
CA ASP A 15 7.42 2.11 -26.69
C ASP A 15 7.39 3.37 -27.57
N LEU A 16 6.57 4.36 -27.22
CA LEU A 16 6.45 5.61 -27.96
C LEU A 16 7.79 6.35 -28.15
N LEU A 17 8.76 6.15 -27.26
CA LEU A 17 10.07 6.81 -27.30
C LEU A 17 11.13 6.00 -28.08
N GLY A 18 10.76 4.84 -28.62
CA GLY A 18 11.61 3.97 -29.42
C GLY A 18 12.10 2.72 -28.70
N ASP A 19 13.13 2.09 -29.26
CA ASP A 19 13.62 0.79 -28.78
C ASP A 19 14.59 0.91 -27.58
N ARG A 20 14.53 -0.09 -26.70
CA ARG A 20 15.46 -0.30 -25.58
C ARG A 20 15.68 -1.78 -25.30
N ASP A 21 16.84 -2.10 -24.76
CA ASP A 21 17.20 -3.45 -24.34
C ASP A 21 16.83 -3.68 -22.87
N VAL A 22 15.97 -4.66 -22.63
CA VAL A 22 15.50 -5.08 -21.30
C VAL A 22 16.15 -6.43 -20.95
N PRO A 23 16.65 -6.65 -19.72
CA PRO A 23 17.18 -7.96 -19.34
C PRO A 23 16.18 -9.09 -19.61
N ALA A 24 16.60 -10.15 -20.30
CA ALA A 24 15.72 -11.23 -20.75
C ALA A 24 15.01 -11.96 -19.59
N ALA A 25 15.64 -11.99 -18.42
CA ALA A 25 15.09 -12.59 -17.21
C ALA A 25 14.04 -11.72 -16.49
N ALA A 26 14.04 -10.40 -16.73
CA ALA A 26 13.14 -9.46 -16.05
C ALA A 26 11.68 -9.65 -16.51
N TYR A 27 10.73 -9.58 -15.59
CA TYR A 27 9.30 -9.56 -15.93
C TYR A 27 8.81 -8.15 -16.29
N TRP A 28 9.47 -7.10 -15.78
CA TRP A 28 9.18 -5.73 -16.19
C TRP A 28 9.70 -5.44 -17.60
N GLY A 29 9.17 -4.39 -18.24
CA GLY A 29 9.43 -4.04 -19.64
C GLY A 29 10.03 -2.65 -19.84
N VAL A 30 9.89 -2.12 -21.05
CA VAL A 30 10.53 -0.85 -21.46
C VAL A 30 10.08 0.37 -20.65
N HIS A 31 8.81 0.48 -20.25
CA HIS A 31 8.35 1.64 -19.48
C HIS A 31 8.97 1.63 -18.08
N THR A 32 9.08 0.45 -17.47
CA THR A 32 9.78 0.28 -16.18
C THR A 32 11.25 0.60 -16.31
N LEU A 33 11.93 0.12 -17.36
CA LEU A 33 13.33 0.43 -17.61
C LEU A 33 13.57 1.95 -17.64
N ARG A 34 12.75 2.66 -18.43
CA ARG A 34 12.86 4.12 -18.54
C ARG A 34 12.61 4.81 -17.21
N ALA A 35 11.66 4.31 -16.41
CA ALA A 35 11.42 4.87 -15.08
C ALA A 35 12.62 4.68 -14.14
N VAL A 36 13.26 3.51 -14.17
CA VAL A 36 14.50 3.25 -13.42
C VAL A 36 15.62 4.18 -13.85
N GLU A 37 15.78 4.41 -15.15
CA GLU A 37 16.78 5.34 -15.71
C GLU A 37 16.49 6.80 -15.35
N ASN A 38 15.21 7.21 -15.36
CA ASN A 38 14.79 8.60 -15.16
C ASN A 38 14.72 9.01 -13.68
N PHE A 39 14.46 8.07 -12.77
CA PHE A 39 14.17 8.38 -11.36
C PHE A 39 15.06 7.64 -10.34
N PRO A 40 16.40 7.74 -10.40
CA PRO A 40 17.29 7.18 -9.38
C PRO A 40 17.38 8.11 -8.16
N ILE A 41 16.29 8.27 -7.41
CA ILE A 41 16.17 9.31 -6.36
C ILE A 41 16.61 8.81 -4.99
N THR A 42 15.99 7.74 -4.49
CA THR A 42 16.21 7.23 -3.13
C THR A 42 16.98 5.91 -3.12
N GLY A 43 16.90 5.15 -4.20
CA GLY A 43 17.38 3.76 -4.26
C GLY A 43 16.46 2.78 -3.52
N GLN A 44 15.29 3.21 -3.06
CA GLN A 44 14.27 2.35 -2.46
C GLN A 44 13.26 1.94 -3.54
N PRO A 45 13.30 0.69 -4.02
CA PRO A 45 12.35 0.21 -5.01
C PRO A 45 10.95 0.04 -4.40
N LEU A 46 9.92 0.03 -5.25
CA LEU A 46 8.54 -0.31 -4.88
C LEU A 46 8.43 -1.65 -4.15
N SER A 47 9.35 -2.58 -4.40
CA SER A 47 9.43 -3.86 -3.70
C SER A 47 9.67 -3.75 -2.18
N THR A 48 10.02 -2.57 -1.68
CA THR A 48 10.07 -2.29 -0.23
C THR A 48 8.70 -2.03 0.38
N ASN A 49 7.69 -1.68 -0.43
CA ASN A 49 6.31 -1.46 -0.01
C ASN A 49 5.39 -2.55 -0.58
N MET A 50 5.34 -3.68 0.13
CA MET A 50 4.56 -4.85 -0.29
C MET A 50 3.05 -4.62 -0.27
N TYR A 51 2.55 -3.69 0.55
CA TYR A 51 1.12 -3.36 0.54
C TYR A 51 0.71 -2.69 -0.76
N LEU A 52 1.54 -1.78 -1.29
CA LEU A 52 1.26 -1.11 -2.57
C LEU A 52 1.34 -2.10 -3.74
N VAL A 53 2.36 -2.97 -3.76
CA VAL A 53 2.50 -4.01 -4.81
C VAL A 53 1.28 -4.95 -4.81
N ARG A 54 0.84 -5.40 -3.62
CA ARG A 54 -0.38 -6.19 -3.46
C ARG A 54 -1.63 -5.42 -3.92
N GLY A 55 -1.74 -4.14 -3.55
CA GLY A 55 -2.84 -3.27 -3.97
C GLY A 55 -2.92 -3.13 -5.49
N LEU A 56 -1.79 -2.91 -6.17
CA LEU A 56 -1.72 -2.84 -7.63
C LEU A 56 -2.21 -4.16 -8.25
N ALA A 57 -1.72 -5.30 -7.78
CA ALA A 57 -2.13 -6.61 -8.29
C ALA A 57 -3.61 -6.91 -8.03
N ALA A 58 -4.16 -6.52 -6.88
CA ALA A 58 -5.58 -6.66 -6.57
C ALA A 58 -6.46 -5.84 -7.53
N VAL A 59 -6.07 -4.59 -7.82
CA VAL A 59 -6.77 -3.75 -8.81
C VAL A 59 -6.71 -4.37 -10.20
N LYS A 60 -5.56 -4.87 -10.64
CA LYS A 60 -5.42 -5.54 -11.95
C LYS A 60 -6.25 -6.81 -12.05
N LEU A 61 -6.32 -7.59 -10.98
CA LEU A 61 -7.18 -8.77 -10.91
C LEU A 61 -8.67 -8.39 -11.02
N ALA A 62 -9.11 -7.37 -10.26
CA ALA A 62 -10.49 -6.90 -10.32
C ALA A 62 -10.86 -6.39 -11.72
N ALA A 63 -9.97 -5.63 -12.36
CA ALA A 63 -10.18 -5.12 -13.70
C ALA A 63 -10.22 -6.26 -14.75
N ALA A 64 -9.34 -7.26 -14.65
CA ALA A 64 -9.36 -8.40 -15.56
C ALA A 64 -10.67 -9.22 -15.45
N ARG A 65 -11.14 -9.49 -14.23
CA ARG A 65 -12.43 -10.16 -13.99
C ARG A 65 -13.61 -9.35 -14.51
N THR A 66 -13.57 -8.03 -14.30
CA THR A 66 -14.60 -7.11 -14.79
C THR A 66 -14.65 -7.08 -16.32
N ASN A 67 -13.50 -6.91 -16.98
CA ASN A 67 -13.43 -6.91 -18.43
C ASN A 67 -13.84 -8.25 -19.03
N HIS A 68 -13.56 -9.36 -18.36
CA HIS A 68 -14.05 -10.68 -18.77
C HIS A 68 -15.57 -10.80 -18.63
N GLU A 69 -16.13 -10.40 -17.49
CA GLU A 69 -17.58 -10.39 -17.25
C GLU A 69 -18.34 -9.54 -18.28
N LEU A 70 -17.76 -8.41 -18.69
CA LEU A 70 -18.33 -7.52 -19.70
C LEU A 70 -18.01 -7.94 -21.15
N GLY A 71 -17.34 -9.08 -21.35
CA GLY A 71 -17.04 -9.63 -22.68
C GLY A 71 -15.96 -8.88 -23.46
N LEU A 72 -15.17 -8.01 -22.82
CA LEU A 72 -14.06 -7.27 -23.44
C LEU A 72 -12.72 -8.03 -23.40
N LEU A 73 -12.59 -9.00 -22.50
CA LEU A 73 -11.40 -9.84 -22.36
C LEU A 73 -11.78 -11.32 -22.46
N ASP A 74 -11.11 -12.06 -23.34
CA ASP A 74 -11.36 -13.49 -23.50
C ASP A 74 -10.92 -14.30 -22.27
N ALA A 75 -11.51 -15.49 -22.12
CA ALA A 75 -11.29 -16.34 -20.96
C ALA A 75 -9.83 -16.81 -20.79
N GLU A 76 -9.12 -17.05 -21.90
CA GLU A 76 -7.73 -17.54 -21.86
C GLU A 76 -6.82 -16.46 -21.26
N ARG A 77 -6.91 -15.23 -21.75
CA ARG A 77 -6.15 -14.09 -21.21
C ARG A 77 -6.59 -13.71 -19.81
N ALA A 78 -7.89 -13.71 -19.53
CA ALA A 78 -8.42 -13.38 -18.20
C ALA A 78 -7.87 -14.33 -17.13
N HIS A 79 -7.91 -15.65 -17.37
CA HIS A 79 -7.37 -16.64 -16.43
C HIS A 79 -5.86 -16.51 -16.24
N ALA A 80 -5.11 -16.24 -17.31
CA ALA A 80 -3.66 -16.05 -17.21
C ALA A 80 -3.28 -14.80 -16.41
N ILE A 81 -4.00 -13.68 -16.62
CA ILE A 81 -3.82 -12.45 -15.84
C ILE A 81 -4.20 -12.68 -14.38
N GLU A 82 -5.28 -13.41 -14.11
CA GLU A 82 -5.71 -13.73 -12.75
C GLU A 82 -4.64 -14.54 -11.99
N ALA A 83 -4.10 -15.57 -12.64
CA ALA A 83 -3.02 -16.38 -12.07
C ALA A 83 -1.75 -15.55 -11.83
N ALA A 84 -1.38 -14.66 -12.78
CA ALA A 84 -0.25 -13.76 -12.63
C ALA A 84 -0.44 -12.75 -11.47
N CYS A 85 -1.63 -12.15 -11.35
CA CYS A 85 -1.94 -11.25 -10.23
C CYS A 85 -1.86 -11.99 -8.89
N THR A 86 -2.36 -13.23 -8.84
CA THR A 86 -2.27 -14.09 -7.66
C THR A 86 -0.81 -14.38 -7.27
N ASP A 87 0.06 -14.63 -8.24
CA ASP A 87 1.50 -14.80 -7.99
C ASP A 87 2.14 -13.53 -7.40
N VAL A 88 1.77 -12.34 -7.89
CA VAL A 88 2.24 -11.06 -7.35
C VAL A 88 1.71 -10.82 -5.93
N MET A 89 0.41 -11.01 -5.67
CA MET A 89 -0.16 -10.81 -4.34
C MET A 89 0.47 -11.73 -3.29
N ASN A 90 0.80 -12.96 -3.69
CA ASN A 90 1.50 -13.94 -2.85
C ASN A 90 3.01 -13.71 -2.73
N GLY A 91 3.55 -12.67 -3.36
CA GLY A 91 4.93 -12.23 -3.20
C GLY A 91 5.97 -12.96 -4.06
N LYS A 92 5.56 -13.74 -5.07
CA LYS A 92 6.49 -14.53 -5.89
C LYS A 92 7.36 -13.69 -6.84
N LEU A 93 6.94 -12.46 -7.12
CA LEU A 93 7.57 -11.56 -8.10
C LEU A 93 7.94 -10.20 -7.48
N ASN A 94 8.13 -10.13 -6.17
CA ASN A 94 8.37 -8.87 -5.47
C ASN A 94 9.60 -8.14 -5.99
N ASP A 95 10.66 -8.87 -6.32
CA ASP A 95 11.91 -8.34 -6.87
C ASP A 95 11.76 -7.72 -8.27
N GLN A 96 10.60 -7.91 -8.92
CA GLN A 96 10.30 -7.35 -10.25
C GLN A 96 9.65 -5.96 -10.18
N PHE A 97 9.38 -5.44 -8.98
CA PHE A 97 8.86 -4.08 -8.76
C PHE A 97 10.00 -3.13 -8.41
N VAL A 98 10.69 -2.66 -9.44
CA VAL A 98 12.03 -2.04 -9.34
C VAL A 98 12.02 -0.52 -9.41
N VAL A 99 10.90 0.11 -9.76
CA VAL A 99 10.82 1.57 -9.83
C VAL A 99 11.00 2.17 -8.44
N ASP A 100 11.68 3.32 -8.35
CA ASP A 100 11.81 4.07 -7.10
C ASP A 100 10.44 4.52 -6.56
N VAL A 101 10.29 4.49 -5.23
CA VAL A 101 9.09 4.98 -4.56
C VAL A 101 8.86 6.48 -4.78
N ILE A 102 9.93 7.25 -5.02
CA ILE A 102 9.86 8.65 -5.45
C ILE A 102 10.08 8.71 -6.96
N GLN A 103 8.99 8.86 -7.71
CA GLN A 103 8.97 8.86 -9.17
C GLN A 103 8.14 10.03 -9.71
N GLY A 104 8.47 10.47 -10.92
CA GLY A 104 7.61 11.38 -11.68
C GLY A 104 6.39 10.69 -12.29
N GLY A 105 5.50 11.47 -12.91
CA GLY A 105 4.40 10.93 -13.73
C GLY A 105 3.18 10.40 -12.96
N ALA A 106 2.92 10.90 -11.75
CA ALA A 106 1.71 10.62 -10.97
C ALA A 106 1.44 9.12 -10.69
N GLY A 107 2.51 8.31 -10.57
CA GLY A 107 2.41 6.86 -10.36
C GLY A 107 2.32 6.02 -11.64
N THR A 108 2.46 6.65 -12.82
CA THR A 108 2.39 5.93 -14.11
C THR A 108 3.46 4.86 -14.22
N SER A 109 4.67 5.13 -13.71
CA SER A 109 5.75 4.15 -13.71
C SER A 109 5.41 2.94 -12.83
N SER A 110 4.82 3.14 -11.65
CA SER A 110 4.31 2.04 -10.81
C SER A 110 3.20 1.24 -11.50
N ASN A 111 2.24 1.91 -12.13
CA ASN A 111 1.14 1.27 -12.85
C ASN A 111 1.68 0.44 -14.03
N MET A 112 2.59 1.01 -14.82
CA MET A 112 3.21 0.31 -15.95
C MET A 112 4.14 -0.82 -15.50
N ASN A 113 4.86 -0.67 -14.39
CA ASN A 113 5.63 -1.77 -13.81
C ASN A 113 4.71 -2.95 -13.45
N ALA A 114 3.56 -2.70 -12.84
CA ALA A 114 2.58 -3.75 -12.59
C ALA A 114 2.05 -4.36 -13.90
N ASN A 115 1.67 -3.52 -14.87
CA ASN A 115 1.15 -3.98 -16.17
C ASN A 115 2.15 -4.90 -16.90
N GLU A 116 3.42 -4.50 -16.97
CA GLU A 116 4.47 -5.24 -17.67
C GLU A 116 4.81 -6.56 -16.94
N VAL A 117 4.96 -6.52 -15.61
CA VAL A 117 5.24 -7.72 -14.81
C VAL A 117 4.11 -8.74 -14.93
N ILE A 118 2.86 -8.30 -14.78
CA ILE A 118 1.69 -9.15 -14.88
C ILE A 118 1.54 -9.69 -16.30
N ALA A 119 1.72 -8.85 -17.33
CA ALA A 119 1.64 -9.29 -18.72
C ALA A 119 2.66 -10.37 -19.05
N ASN A 120 3.93 -10.16 -18.67
CA ASN A 120 4.99 -11.13 -18.93
C ASN A 120 4.83 -12.42 -18.13
N ARG A 121 4.31 -12.33 -16.89
CA ARG A 121 3.97 -13.52 -16.12
C ARG A 121 2.81 -14.30 -16.74
N ALA A 122 1.77 -13.60 -17.20
CA ALA A 122 0.65 -14.21 -17.90
C ALA A 122 1.07 -14.84 -19.24
N LEU A 123 1.95 -14.20 -20.01
CA LEU A 123 2.54 -14.78 -21.23
C LEU A 123 3.25 -16.11 -20.94
N GLU A 124 4.05 -16.16 -19.88
CA GLU A 124 4.76 -17.39 -19.49
C GLU A 124 3.80 -18.50 -19.08
N ILE A 125 2.70 -18.17 -18.37
CA ILE A 125 1.62 -19.12 -18.04
C ILE A 125 0.95 -19.67 -19.31
N LEU A 126 0.82 -18.84 -20.35
CA LEU A 126 0.31 -19.23 -21.67
C LEU A 126 1.35 -19.94 -22.56
N GLY A 127 2.58 -20.16 -22.06
CA GLY A 127 3.64 -20.81 -22.83
C GLY A 127 4.29 -19.91 -23.89
N HIS A 128 4.16 -18.59 -23.76
CA HIS A 128 4.78 -17.60 -24.62
C HIS A 128 6.03 -16.96 -23.96
N PRO A 129 7.02 -16.53 -24.75
CA PRO A 129 8.17 -15.80 -24.21
C PRO A 129 7.77 -14.40 -23.73
N LYS A 130 8.53 -13.89 -22.75
CA LYS A 130 8.42 -12.50 -22.26
C LYS A 130 8.62 -11.52 -23.42
N GLY A 131 7.81 -10.46 -23.48
CA GLY A 131 7.81 -9.45 -24.55
C GLY A 131 6.94 -9.80 -25.76
N HIS A 132 6.28 -10.97 -25.81
CA HIS A 132 5.40 -11.34 -26.92
C HIS A 132 4.02 -10.67 -26.84
N TYR A 133 4.02 -9.34 -26.84
CA TYR A 133 2.84 -8.52 -26.53
C TYR A 133 1.72 -8.56 -27.58
N THR A 134 1.96 -9.12 -28.77
CA THR A 134 0.90 -9.45 -29.74
C THR A 134 -0.08 -10.49 -29.22
N ARG A 135 0.34 -11.33 -28.25
CA ARG A 135 -0.52 -12.31 -27.58
C ARG A 135 -1.19 -11.73 -26.35
N LEU A 136 -0.45 -11.01 -25.51
CA LEU A 136 -0.97 -10.36 -24.31
C LEU A 136 -0.16 -9.09 -24.02
N HIS A 137 -0.74 -7.95 -24.37
CA HIS A 137 -0.20 -6.61 -24.21
C HIS A 137 -0.43 -6.00 -22.80
N PRO A 138 0.56 -5.30 -22.20
CA PRO A 138 0.42 -4.59 -20.92
C PRO A 138 -0.69 -3.54 -20.91
N ASN A 139 -0.79 -2.71 -21.96
CA ASN A 139 -1.84 -1.69 -22.05
C ASN A 139 -3.20 -2.27 -22.48
N ASP A 140 -3.26 -2.92 -23.64
CA ASP A 140 -4.52 -3.34 -24.26
C ASP A 140 -5.26 -4.46 -23.51
N HIS A 141 -4.59 -5.22 -22.64
CA HIS A 141 -5.22 -6.28 -21.86
C HIS A 141 -5.10 -6.06 -20.34
N VAL A 142 -3.89 -5.87 -19.80
CA VAL A 142 -3.72 -5.72 -18.34
C VAL A 142 -4.23 -4.37 -17.84
N ASN A 143 -4.06 -3.30 -18.63
CA ASN A 143 -4.57 -1.96 -18.35
C ASN A 143 -5.89 -1.64 -19.08
N LEU A 144 -6.58 -2.65 -19.61
CA LEU A 144 -7.84 -2.46 -20.33
C LEU A 144 -8.88 -1.76 -19.43
N SER A 145 -9.52 -0.72 -19.96
CA SER A 145 -10.53 0.11 -19.29
C SER A 145 -10.04 0.87 -18.04
N GLN A 146 -8.73 1.06 -17.92
CA GLN A 146 -8.10 1.71 -16.76
C GLN A 146 -7.24 2.91 -17.17
N SER A 147 -6.94 3.74 -16.18
CA SER A 147 -5.90 4.77 -16.23
C SER A 147 -4.94 4.59 -15.05
N THR A 148 -3.78 5.23 -15.09
CA THR A 148 -3.00 5.39 -13.86
C THR A 148 -3.80 6.13 -12.80
N ASN A 149 -4.61 7.12 -13.21
CA ASN A 149 -5.25 8.08 -12.31
C ASN A 149 -6.44 7.51 -11.53
N ASP A 150 -6.84 6.28 -11.82
CA ASP A 150 -7.82 5.53 -11.02
C ASP A 150 -7.22 4.26 -10.42
N VAL A 151 -6.28 3.61 -11.11
CA VAL A 151 -5.56 2.43 -10.59
C VAL A 151 -4.63 2.78 -9.43
N TYR A 152 -3.72 3.74 -9.64
CA TYR A 152 -2.70 4.08 -8.65
C TYR A 152 -3.29 4.60 -7.34
N PRO A 153 -4.20 5.60 -7.31
CA PRO A 153 -4.80 6.05 -6.06
C PRO A 153 -5.60 4.92 -5.38
N THR A 154 -6.32 4.08 -6.12
CA THR A 154 -7.01 2.91 -5.55
C THR A 154 -6.02 1.96 -4.90
N ALA A 155 -4.92 1.61 -5.58
CA ALA A 155 -3.88 0.73 -5.03
C ALA A 155 -3.19 1.32 -3.78
N VAL A 156 -2.93 2.63 -3.76
CA VAL A 156 -2.40 3.33 -2.58
C VAL A 156 -3.40 3.26 -1.43
N LYS A 157 -4.68 3.52 -1.67
CA LYS A 157 -5.74 3.40 -0.66
C LYS A 157 -5.80 1.99 -0.06
N LEU A 158 -5.79 0.95 -0.89
CA LEU A 158 -5.72 -0.45 -0.44
C LEU A 158 -4.48 -0.71 0.42
N GLY A 159 -3.30 -0.29 -0.06
CA GLY A 159 -2.06 -0.47 0.65
C GLY A 159 -2.05 0.23 2.01
N THR A 160 -2.62 1.43 2.08
CA THR A 160 -2.82 2.20 3.31
C THR A 160 -3.76 1.48 4.28
N ILE A 161 -4.89 0.94 3.83
CA ILE A 161 -5.83 0.18 4.68
C ILE A 161 -5.12 -1.04 5.29
N PHE A 162 -4.37 -1.79 4.48
CA PHE A 162 -3.64 -2.97 4.99
C PHE A 162 -2.60 -2.59 6.05
N ALA A 163 -1.82 -1.53 5.82
CA ALA A 163 -0.86 -1.03 6.80
C ALA A 163 -1.53 -0.48 8.06
N ALA A 164 -2.66 0.23 7.92
CA ALA A 164 -3.42 0.76 9.05
C ALA A 164 -3.99 -0.35 9.94
N ARG A 165 -4.42 -1.47 9.36
CA ARG A 165 -4.88 -2.65 10.13
C ARG A 165 -3.78 -3.26 11.00
N GLU A 166 -2.56 -3.36 10.49
CA GLU A 166 -1.43 -3.84 11.29
C GLU A 166 -1.10 -2.86 12.43
N LEU A 167 -1.13 -1.56 12.16
CA LEU A 167 -0.94 -0.55 13.20
C LEU A 167 -2.05 -0.60 14.26
N LEU A 168 -3.32 -0.78 13.86
CA LEU A 168 -4.44 -0.94 14.79
C LEU A 168 -4.27 -2.15 15.70
N ALA A 169 -3.76 -3.27 15.17
CA ALA A 169 -3.46 -4.46 15.96
C ALA A 169 -2.31 -4.21 16.95
N ALA A 170 -1.21 -3.59 16.50
CA ALA A 170 -0.09 -3.24 17.38
C ALA A 170 -0.50 -2.25 18.49
N LEU A 171 -1.36 -1.28 18.19
CA LEU A 171 -1.90 -0.36 19.21
C LEU A 171 -2.82 -1.08 20.20
N ALA A 172 -3.57 -2.11 19.77
CA ALA A 172 -4.37 -2.93 20.67
C ALA A 172 -3.49 -3.74 21.63
N GLU A 173 -2.43 -4.38 21.12
CA GLU A 173 -1.45 -5.09 21.96
C GLU A 173 -0.80 -4.16 22.99
N LEU A 174 -0.41 -2.95 22.56
CA LEU A 174 0.17 -1.94 23.45
C LEU A 174 -0.83 -1.45 24.51
N GLN A 175 -2.10 -1.24 24.11
CA GLN A 175 -3.18 -0.88 25.02
C GLN A 175 -3.36 -1.95 26.11
N ASP A 176 -3.42 -3.22 25.71
CA ASP A 176 -3.60 -4.36 26.63
C ASP A 176 -2.41 -4.51 27.58
N ALA A 177 -1.19 -4.31 27.08
CA ALA A 177 0.02 -4.33 27.91
C ALA A 177 0.01 -3.23 28.99
N PHE A 178 -0.37 -1.99 28.63
CA PHE A 178 -0.53 -0.92 29.62
C PHE A 178 -1.65 -1.21 30.61
N ALA A 179 -2.78 -1.78 30.17
CA ALA A 179 -3.88 -2.15 31.04
C ALA A 179 -3.48 -3.26 32.05
N ALA A 180 -2.73 -4.27 31.60
CA ALA A 180 -2.21 -5.31 32.47
C ALA A 180 -1.26 -4.74 33.53
N LYS A 181 -0.34 -3.85 33.12
CA LYS A 181 0.57 -3.16 34.05
C LYS A 181 -0.15 -2.22 35.00
N ALA A 182 -1.24 -1.58 34.57
CA ALA A 182 -2.09 -0.78 35.44
C ALA A 182 -2.67 -1.61 36.60
N VAL A 183 -3.09 -2.85 36.33
CA VAL A 183 -3.60 -3.78 37.35
C VAL A 183 -2.46 -4.26 38.27
N GLU A 184 -1.31 -4.61 37.71
CA GLU A 184 -0.11 -5.04 38.47
C GLU A 184 0.33 -3.95 39.45
N PHE A 185 0.33 -2.69 39.02
CA PHE A 185 0.82 -1.56 39.79
C PHE A 185 -0.26 -0.82 40.61
N ARG A 186 -1.47 -1.38 40.71
CA ARG A 186 -2.62 -0.71 41.35
C ARG A 186 -2.41 -0.31 42.81
N THR A 187 -1.48 -0.97 43.51
CA THR A 187 -1.19 -0.71 44.93
C THR A 187 0.13 0.04 45.15
N VAL A 188 0.88 0.35 44.08
CA VAL A 188 2.17 1.04 44.19
C VAL A 188 1.92 2.53 44.26
N VAL A 189 1.94 3.10 45.46
CA VAL A 189 1.77 4.56 45.67
C VAL A 189 3.06 5.28 45.30
N LYS A 190 2.94 6.37 44.52
CA LYS A 190 4.02 7.25 44.09
C LYS A 190 3.63 8.72 44.20
N MET A 191 4.62 9.60 44.12
CA MET A 191 4.38 11.05 44.04
C MET A 191 4.04 11.44 42.61
N GLY A 192 2.84 11.99 42.39
CA GLY A 192 2.50 12.65 41.14
C GLY A 192 3.32 13.93 40.97
N ARG A 193 3.67 14.28 39.73
CA ARG A 193 4.42 15.51 39.43
C ARG A 193 3.72 16.34 38.36
N THR A 194 3.58 17.63 38.62
CA THR A 194 3.13 18.62 37.63
C THR A 194 4.23 19.66 37.47
N GLN A 195 4.56 20.03 36.23
CA GLN A 195 5.72 20.91 35.94
C GLN A 195 7.05 20.39 36.55
N LEU A 196 7.21 19.06 36.64
CA LEU A 196 8.32 18.37 37.30
C LEU A 196 8.49 18.66 38.81
N GLN A 197 7.52 19.30 39.44
CA GLN A 197 7.48 19.53 40.90
C GLN A 197 6.58 18.49 41.58
N ASP A 198 6.84 18.20 42.85
CA ASP A 198 6.00 17.33 43.66
C ASP A 198 4.57 17.88 43.78
N ALA A 199 3.57 17.02 43.57
CA ALA A 199 2.17 17.40 43.58
C ALA A 199 1.38 16.63 44.66
N ALA A 200 0.62 15.61 44.27
CA ALA A 200 -0.19 14.80 45.17
C ALA A 200 0.07 13.30 44.95
N PRO A 201 -0.17 12.44 45.95
CA PRO A 201 -0.03 11.00 45.80
C PRO A 201 -0.98 10.44 44.72
N MET A 202 -0.47 9.47 43.97
CA MET A 202 -1.24 8.64 43.05
C MET A 202 -0.68 7.21 43.09
N THR A 203 -1.28 6.30 42.35
CA THR A 203 -0.70 4.96 42.13
C THR A 203 -0.06 4.88 40.76
N LEU A 204 1.01 4.10 40.63
CA LEU A 204 1.60 3.79 39.33
C LEU A 204 0.59 3.07 38.42
N GLY A 205 -0.34 2.31 39.02
CA GLY A 205 -1.50 1.76 38.30
C GLY A 205 -2.41 2.81 37.66
N GLN A 206 -2.70 3.93 38.34
CA GLN A 206 -3.45 5.04 37.75
C GLN A 206 -2.71 5.68 36.57
N GLU A 207 -1.39 5.84 36.69
CA GLU A 207 -0.56 6.40 35.61
C GLU A 207 -0.56 5.50 34.37
N PHE A 208 -0.28 4.21 34.52
CA PHE A 208 -0.31 3.24 33.42
C PHE A 208 -1.71 3.04 32.85
N GLY A 209 -2.75 3.11 33.69
CA GLY A 209 -4.14 3.09 33.24
C GLY A 209 -4.45 4.26 32.31
N SER A 210 -3.89 5.44 32.58
CA SER A 210 -4.04 6.61 31.70
C SER A 210 -3.38 6.40 30.33
N TYR A 211 -2.24 5.69 30.27
CA TYR A 211 -1.60 5.33 29.01
C TYR A 211 -2.48 4.37 28.19
N ALA A 212 -3.05 3.35 28.83
CA ALA A 212 -3.99 2.43 28.17
C ALA A 212 -5.19 3.18 27.58
N VAL A 213 -5.81 4.09 28.34
CA VAL A 213 -6.93 4.92 27.86
C VAL A 213 -6.51 5.75 26.67
N THR A 214 -5.37 6.44 26.74
CA THR A 214 -4.97 7.36 25.66
C THR A 214 -4.63 6.65 24.35
N ILE A 215 -4.05 5.45 24.43
CA ILE A 215 -3.83 4.58 23.26
C ILE A 215 -5.17 4.08 22.71
N GLY A 216 -6.09 3.67 23.57
CA GLY A 216 -7.43 3.24 23.16
C GLY A 216 -8.21 4.32 22.41
N GLU A 217 -8.18 5.57 22.88
CA GLU A 217 -8.78 6.71 22.19
C GLU A 217 -8.19 6.93 20.79
N ASP A 218 -6.86 6.85 20.66
CA ASP A 218 -6.17 7.08 19.40
C ASP A 218 -6.37 5.92 18.42
N ARG A 219 -6.50 4.68 18.92
CA ARG A 219 -6.92 3.53 18.12
C ARG A 219 -8.31 3.74 17.51
N LEU A 220 -9.26 4.31 18.28
CA LEU A 220 -10.58 4.66 17.74
C LEU A 220 -10.50 5.76 16.68
N ARG A 221 -9.69 6.80 16.89
CA ARG A 221 -9.50 7.86 15.88
C ARG A 221 -8.89 7.32 14.58
N LEU A 222 -7.92 6.41 14.69
CA LEU A 222 -7.31 5.78 13.52
C LEU A 222 -8.33 4.91 12.77
N ALA A 223 -9.15 4.13 13.48
CA ALA A 223 -10.20 3.32 12.87
C ALA A 223 -11.26 4.17 12.15
N GLU A 224 -11.63 5.34 12.69
CA GLU A 224 -12.52 6.28 12.01
C GLU A 224 -11.89 6.87 10.75
N ALA A 225 -10.62 7.28 10.81
CA ALA A 225 -9.92 7.85 9.66
C ALA A 225 -9.69 6.84 8.53
N ASP A 226 -9.47 5.56 8.87
CA ASP A 226 -9.32 4.46 7.93
C ASP A 226 -10.57 4.26 7.05
N LEU A 227 -11.77 4.55 7.57
CA LEU A 227 -13.02 4.46 6.80
C LEU A 227 -13.04 5.41 5.60
N LEU A 228 -12.41 6.59 5.71
CA LEU A 228 -12.33 7.55 4.59
C LEU A 228 -11.48 7.03 3.43
N ILE A 229 -10.58 6.08 3.69
CA ILE A 229 -9.71 5.48 2.68
C ILE A 229 -10.45 4.42 1.84
N HIS A 230 -11.60 3.92 2.32
CA HIS A 230 -12.40 2.89 1.64
C HIS A 230 -13.18 3.41 0.43
N GLU A 231 -13.33 4.73 0.30
CA GLU A 231 -13.89 5.36 -0.90
C GLU A 231 -12.84 5.37 -2.01
N ILE A 232 -13.14 4.76 -3.16
CA ILE A 232 -12.21 4.60 -4.29
C ILE A 232 -12.77 5.23 -5.57
N ASN A 233 -11.89 5.55 -6.52
CA ASN A 233 -12.25 6.12 -7.82
C ASN A 233 -12.04 5.15 -8.99
N LEU A 234 -11.85 3.84 -8.75
CA LEU A 234 -11.64 2.87 -9.83
C LEU A 234 -12.80 2.91 -10.85
N GLY A 235 -12.47 3.11 -12.14
CA GLY A 235 -13.46 3.38 -13.20
C GLY A 235 -13.58 4.87 -13.57
N ALA A 236 -12.91 5.76 -12.84
CA ALA A 236 -12.77 7.19 -13.18
C ALA A 236 -12.01 7.42 -14.47
N THR A 237 -11.10 6.51 -14.84
CA THR A 237 -10.19 6.61 -15.98
C THR A 237 -9.27 7.84 -15.89
N ALA A 238 -9.06 8.57 -16.98
CA ALA A 238 -8.05 9.63 -17.06
C ALA A 238 -8.32 10.81 -16.12
N ILE A 239 -9.56 11.28 -16.04
CA ILE A 239 -9.92 12.54 -15.37
C ILE A 239 -11.23 12.47 -14.58
N GLY A 240 -11.77 11.27 -14.35
CA GLY A 240 -13.04 11.08 -13.64
C GLY A 240 -14.29 10.94 -14.50
N THR A 241 -14.21 11.15 -15.81
CA THR A 241 -15.37 11.06 -16.70
C THR A 241 -15.78 9.63 -17.06
N GLY A 242 -14.97 8.63 -16.72
CA GLY A 242 -15.17 7.25 -17.14
C GLY A 242 -14.94 6.99 -18.63
N LEU A 243 -14.28 7.90 -19.35
CA LEU A 243 -14.01 7.74 -20.78
C LEU A 243 -13.17 6.47 -21.03
N ASN A 244 -13.64 5.61 -21.94
CA ASN A 244 -13.09 4.28 -22.28
C ASN A 244 -13.33 3.18 -21.23
N ALA A 245 -14.06 3.46 -20.15
CA ALA A 245 -14.68 2.41 -19.34
C ALA A 245 -16.07 2.06 -19.93
N PRO A 246 -16.37 0.78 -20.21
CA PRO A 246 -17.69 0.39 -20.70
C PRO A 246 -18.76 0.59 -19.62
N ALA A 247 -20.03 0.65 -20.04
CA ALA A 247 -21.15 0.71 -19.11
C ALA A 247 -21.13 -0.50 -18.15
N GLY A 248 -21.31 -0.24 -16.84
CA GLY A 248 -21.26 -1.26 -15.79
C GLY A 248 -19.86 -1.60 -15.28
N TYR A 249 -18.79 -1.03 -15.88
CA TYR A 249 -17.40 -1.30 -15.44
C TYR A 249 -17.17 -0.87 -13.99
N THR A 250 -17.55 0.35 -13.64
CA THR A 250 -17.26 0.94 -12.34
C THR A 250 -17.87 0.11 -11.20
N GLU A 251 -19.14 -0.28 -11.34
CA GLU A 251 -19.85 -1.09 -10.36
C GLU A 251 -19.26 -2.50 -10.24
N ALA A 252 -18.98 -3.15 -11.38
CA ALA A 252 -18.42 -4.49 -11.40
C ALA A 252 -16.97 -4.51 -10.88
N ALA A 253 -16.14 -3.53 -11.22
CA ALA A 253 -14.77 -3.40 -10.75
C ALA A 253 -14.70 -3.19 -9.24
N CYS A 254 -15.55 -2.33 -8.68
CA CYS A 254 -15.65 -2.13 -7.24
C CYS A 254 -16.09 -3.42 -6.52
N ARG A 255 -17.13 -4.11 -7.06
CA ARG A 255 -17.60 -5.39 -6.52
C ARG A 255 -16.51 -6.46 -6.52
N HIS A 256 -15.85 -6.70 -7.65
CA HIS A 256 -14.76 -7.68 -7.75
C HIS A 256 -13.60 -7.32 -6.81
N LEU A 257 -13.23 -6.05 -6.72
CA LEU A 257 -12.16 -5.62 -5.82
C LEU A 257 -12.52 -5.83 -4.34
N ALA A 258 -13.77 -5.56 -3.95
CA ALA A 258 -14.26 -5.84 -2.61
C ALA A 258 -14.24 -7.34 -2.29
N GLU A 259 -14.65 -8.20 -3.24
CA GLU A 259 -14.59 -9.66 -3.10
C GLU A 259 -13.14 -10.18 -2.95
N ILE A 260 -12.21 -9.66 -3.75
CA ILE A 260 -10.79 -10.04 -3.74
C ILE A 260 -10.13 -9.65 -2.41
N THR A 261 -10.45 -8.47 -1.90
CA THR A 261 -9.74 -7.87 -0.75
C THR A 261 -10.43 -8.12 0.58
N GLY A 262 -11.71 -8.50 0.57
CA GLY A 262 -12.55 -8.59 1.76
C GLY A 262 -12.80 -7.22 2.43
N LEU A 263 -12.63 -6.13 1.68
CA LEU A 263 -12.80 -4.75 2.17
C LEU A 263 -14.18 -4.21 1.77
N PRO A 264 -14.84 -3.42 2.64
CA PRO A 264 -16.10 -2.75 2.31
C PRO A 264 -15.83 -1.49 1.47
N LEU A 265 -15.30 -1.67 0.26
CA LEU A 265 -14.98 -0.58 -0.65
C LEU A 265 -16.25 0.02 -1.24
N VAL A 266 -16.23 1.34 -1.46
CA VAL A 266 -17.32 2.07 -2.10
C VAL A 266 -16.78 2.95 -3.21
N THR A 267 -17.51 3.03 -4.31
CA THR A 267 -17.18 3.97 -5.39
C THR A 267 -17.53 5.38 -4.95
N ALA A 268 -16.63 6.33 -5.17
CA ALA A 268 -16.87 7.74 -4.89
C ALA A 268 -18.11 8.26 -5.66
N PRO A 269 -18.94 9.11 -5.03
CA PRO A 269 -20.15 9.64 -5.66
C PRO A 269 -19.86 10.55 -6.85
N ASP A 270 -18.70 11.21 -6.87
CA ASP A 270 -18.20 12.02 -7.98
C ASP A 270 -16.75 11.61 -8.29
N LEU A 271 -16.57 10.95 -9.44
CA LEU A 271 -15.27 10.45 -9.88
C LEU A 271 -14.33 11.56 -10.38
N ILE A 272 -14.85 12.72 -10.79
CA ILE A 272 -14.04 13.87 -11.21
C ILE A 272 -13.39 14.51 -9.99
N GLU A 273 -14.17 14.71 -8.94
CA GLU A 273 -13.68 15.19 -7.65
C GLU A 273 -12.66 14.19 -7.06
N ALA A 274 -13.02 12.92 -6.97
CA ALA A 274 -12.20 11.89 -6.34
C ALA A 274 -10.86 11.62 -7.06
N THR A 275 -10.74 11.97 -8.34
CA THR A 275 -9.48 11.84 -9.11
C THR A 275 -8.45 12.90 -8.72
N GLN A 276 -8.89 14.01 -8.13
CA GLN A 276 -8.02 15.11 -7.72
C GLN A 276 -7.84 15.17 -6.19
N ASP A 277 -8.71 14.50 -5.43
CA ASP A 277 -8.71 14.56 -3.98
C ASP A 277 -7.63 13.69 -3.33
N VAL A 278 -6.92 14.30 -2.38
CA VAL A 278 -5.94 13.65 -1.50
C VAL A 278 -6.26 13.90 -0.02
N GLY A 279 -7.43 14.48 0.28
CA GLY A 279 -7.86 14.92 1.61
C GLY A 279 -7.92 13.78 2.62
N ALA A 280 -8.36 12.60 2.21
CA ALA A 280 -8.39 11.41 3.06
C ALA A 280 -6.99 11.04 3.59
N PHE A 281 -5.94 11.12 2.75
CA PHE A 281 -4.56 10.87 3.17
C PHE A 281 -4.04 11.94 4.13
N VAL A 282 -4.40 13.20 3.92
CA VAL A 282 -4.04 14.31 4.81
C VAL A 282 -4.68 14.11 6.19
N HIS A 283 -5.95 13.74 6.23
CA HIS A 283 -6.67 13.46 7.48
C HIS A 283 -6.02 12.30 8.25
N LEU A 284 -5.77 11.17 7.57
CA LEU A 284 -5.11 10.00 8.15
C LEU A 284 -3.72 10.35 8.70
N SER A 285 -2.90 11.08 7.94
CA SER A 285 -1.58 11.54 8.38
C SER A 285 -1.66 12.44 9.62
N GLY A 286 -2.69 13.28 9.72
CA GLY A 286 -2.98 14.08 10.91
C GLY A 286 -3.26 13.23 12.15
N VAL A 287 -4.03 12.14 11.99
CA VAL A 287 -4.30 11.17 13.07
C VAL A 287 -3.04 10.42 13.46
N LEU A 288 -2.21 9.99 12.50
CA LEU A 288 -0.91 9.35 12.78
C LEU A 288 0.01 10.27 13.57
N LYS A 289 0.06 11.57 13.23
CA LYS A 289 0.82 12.57 13.98
C LYS A 289 0.33 12.68 15.43
N ARG A 290 -0.98 12.65 15.66
CA ARG A 290 -1.57 12.66 17.01
C ARG A 290 -1.11 11.43 17.81
N VAL A 291 -1.22 10.22 17.23
CA VAL A 291 -0.74 8.97 17.84
C VAL A 291 0.74 9.10 18.23
N ALA A 292 1.58 9.59 17.31
CA ALA A 292 3.01 9.74 17.53
C ALA A 292 3.36 10.72 18.68
N VAL A 293 2.65 11.84 18.78
CA VAL A 293 2.86 12.81 19.87
C VAL A 293 2.55 12.19 21.23
N LYS A 294 1.45 11.43 21.33
CA LYS A 294 1.08 10.77 22.59
C LYS A 294 2.03 9.65 22.95
N LEU A 295 2.45 8.82 21.98
CA LEU A 295 3.48 7.80 22.19
C LEU A 295 4.80 8.42 22.65
N SER A 296 5.23 9.52 22.03
CA SER A 296 6.44 10.25 22.45
C SER A 296 6.35 10.70 23.91
N LYS A 297 5.20 11.25 24.34
CA LYS A 297 4.97 11.61 25.74
C LYS A 297 5.11 10.41 26.67
N ILE A 298 4.45 9.28 26.35
CA ILE A 298 4.54 8.05 27.16
C ILE A 298 5.99 7.57 27.27
N CYS A 299 6.72 7.51 26.15
CA CYS A 299 8.13 7.14 26.14
C CYS A 299 8.99 8.09 26.98
N ASN A 300 8.68 9.39 26.98
CA ASN A 300 9.40 10.37 27.78
C ASN A 300 9.16 10.17 29.27
N ASP A 301 7.91 9.93 29.67
CA ASP A 301 7.58 9.59 31.06
C ASP A 301 8.35 8.34 31.49
N LEU A 302 8.24 7.24 30.73
CA LEU A 302 8.90 5.98 31.07
C LEU A 302 10.42 6.15 31.24
N ARG A 303 11.10 6.87 30.33
CA ARG A 303 12.53 7.16 30.44
C ARG A 303 12.88 8.02 31.66
N LEU A 304 12.02 8.98 32.01
CA LEU A 304 12.23 9.86 33.15
C LEU A 304 12.03 9.11 34.47
N LEU A 305 10.97 8.31 34.57
CA LEU A 305 10.70 7.47 35.74
C LEU A 305 11.83 6.46 35.97
N SER A 306 12.33 5.83 34.90
CA SER A 306 13.43 4.88 34.96
C SER A 306 14.82 5.54 35.07
N SER A 307 14.93 6.86 35.19
CA SER A 307 16.23 7.55 35.26
C SER A 307 16.97 7.17 36.54
N GLY A 308 18.25 6.80 36.44
CA GLY A 308 18.98 6.24 37.58
C GLY A 308 20.29 5.53 37.17
N PRO A 309 20.82 4.61 38.00
CA PRO A 309 20.19 4.02 39.19
C PRO A 309 20.40 4.80 40.50
N ARG A 310 21.20 5.88 40.53
CA ARG A 310 21.55 6.58 41.79
C ARG A 310 21.28 8.09 41.81
N ALA A 311 21.13 8.72 40.65
CA ALA A 311 21.06 10.18 40.52
C ALA A 311 19.90 10.64 39.62
N GLY A 312 18.86 9.81 39.49
CA GLY A 312 17.61 10.12 38.80
C GLY A 312 16.41 9.83 39.71
N LEU A 313 15.23 9.65 39.12
CA LEU A 313 14.00 9.31 39.88
C LEU A 313 14.04 7.87 40.41
N GLY A 314 14.36 6.90 39.54
CA GLY A 314 14.50 5.48 39.91
C GLY A 314 13.22 4.84 40.45
N GLU A 315 12.07 5.17 39.86
CA GLU A 315 10.75 4.67 40.29
C GLU A 315 10.38 3.28 39.74
#